data_AF-A0A7C5MJK5-F1
#
_entry.id   AF-A0A7C5MJK5-F1
#
_cell.length_a   1.000
_cell.length_b   1.000
_cell.length_c   1.000
_cell.angle_alpha   90.00
_cell.angle_beta   90.00
_cell.angle_gamma   90.00
#
_symmetry.space_group_name_H-M   'P 1'
#
loop_
_entity.id
_entity.type
_entity.pdbx_description
1 polymer ?
#
loop_
_entity_poly.entity_id
_entity_poly.type
_entity_poly.pdbx_seq_one_letter_code
_entity_poly.pdbx_strand_id
1 'polypeptide(L)'
;MVKCEVCGVEVYLPFKCIYCGKYYCVNHRLPEAHSCDKLSLIKTEKTWFYKPQKEAVHKPLRFPTATIYLTRKIKKSEFNQLVIAWL
;
A
#
# COMPACT_ATOMS: atom_id res chain seq x y z
N MET A 1 -6.36 -22.00 -13.92
CA MET A 1 -5.35 -20.92 -13.92
C MET A 1 -5.66 -20.01 -15.09
N VAL A 2 -5.57 -18.69 -14.94
CA VAL A 2 -5.89 -17.74 -16.03
C VAL A 2 -4.64 -17.45 -16.83
N LYS A 3 -4.75 -17.46 -18.16
CA LYS A 3 -3.64 -17.11 -19.07
C LYS A 3 -3.71 -15.64 -19.43
N CYS A 4 -2.55 -15.03 -19.61
CA CYS A 4 -2.47 -13.68 -20.16
C CYS A 4 -2.89 -13.71 -21.64
N GLU A 5 -3.83 -12.85 -22.03
CA GLU A 5 -4.32 -12.77 -23.42
C GLU A 5 -3.24 -12.27 -24.42
N VAL A 6 -2.14 -11.67 -23.95
CA VAL A 6 -1.05 -11.18 -24.82
C VAL A 6 0.06 -12.22 -24.96
N CYS A 7 0.59 -12.74 -23.85
CA CYS A 7 1.76 -13.63 -23.88
C CYS A 7 1.45 -15.11 -23.58
N GLY A 8 0.20 -15.46 -23.26
CA GLY A 8 -0.20 -16.83 -22.96
C GLY A 8 0.32 -17.41 -21.63
N VAL A 9 1.15 -16.66 -20.89
CA VAL A 9 1.71 -17.11 -19.61
C VAL A 9 0.59 -17.33 -18.60
N GLU A 10 0.67 -18.43 -17.86
CA GLU A 10 -0.24 -18.73 -16.76
C GLU A 10 0.06 -17.84 -15.56
N VAL A 11 -0.97 -17.14 -15.09
CA VAL A 11 -0.87 -16.15 -14.01
C VAL A 11 -1.71 -16.63 -12.84
N TYR A 12 -1.10 -16.66 -11.66
CA TYR A 12 -1.79 -16.98 -10.41
C TYR A 12 -2.70 -15.82 -9.95
N LEU A 13 -2.25 -14.58 -10.14
CA LEU A 13 -2.96 -13.35 -9.82
C LEU A 13 -3.18 -12.50 -11.09
N PRO A 14 -4.23 -12.78 -11.88
CA PRO A 14 -4.48 -12.08 -13.13
C PRO A 14 -5.04 -10.67 -12.89
N PHE A 15 -4.57 -9.70 -13.68
CA PHE A 15 -5.10 -8.35 -13.69
C PHE A 15 -6.22 -8.22 -14.73
N LYS A 16 -7.40 -7.82 -14.29
CA LYS A 16 -8.52 -7.53 -15.20
C LYS A 16 -8.46 -6.07 -15.65
N CYS A 17 -8.39 -5.83 -16.94
CA CYS A 17 -8.46 -4.47 -17.48
C CYS A 17 -9.89 -3.92 -17.35
N ILE A 18 -10.06 -2.73 -16.77
CA ILE A 18 -11.38 -2.10 -16.58
C ILE A 18 -12.05 -1.69 -17.90
N TYR A 19 -11.25 -1.49 -18.95
CA TYR A 19 -11.74 -1.01 -20.24
C TYR A 19 -12.18 -2.17 -21.15
N CYS A 20 -11.30 -3.14 -21.40
CA CYS A 20 -11.58 -4.28 -22.28
C CYS A 20 -12.06 -5.54 -21.54
N GLY A 21 -11.98 -5.59 -20.21
CA GLY A 21 -12.50 -6.72 -19.40
C GLY A 21 -11.66 -8.00 -19.44
N LYS A 22 -10.60 -8.04 -20.25
CA LYS A 22 -9.67 -9.17 -20.43
C LYS A 22 -8.64 -9.28 -19.29
N TYR A 23 -7.98 -10.44 -19.18
CA TYR A 23 -7.02 -10.77 -18.13
C TYR A 23 -5.56 -10.76 -18.62
N TYR A 24 -4.68 -10.19 -17.80
CA TYR A 24 -3.28 -9.98 -18.16
C TYR A 24 -2.31 -10.28 -17.00
N CYS A 25 -1.04 -10.54 -17.34
CA CYS A 25 0.04 -10.66 -16.35
C CYS A 25 0.56 -9.28 -15.91
N VAL A 26 1.48 -9.25 -14.95
CA VAL A 26 2.08 -8.01 -14.39
C VAL A 26 2.64 -7.09 -15.48
N ASN A 27 3.24 -7.67 -16.53
CA ASN A 27 3.86 -6.93 -17.63
C ASN A 27 2.84 -6.34 -18.61
N HIS A 28 1.68 -6.99 -18.77
CA HIS A 28 0.64 -6.58 -19.73
C HIS A 28 -0.57 -5.91 -19.06
N ARG A 29 -0.49 -5.59 -17.76
CA ARG A 29 -1.62 -5.03 -17.00
C ARG A 29 -2.04 -3.62 -17.45
N LEU A 30 -1.12 -2.83 -18.00
CA LEU A 30 -1.41 -1.48 -18.47
C LEU A 30 -2.14 -1.52 -19.83
N PRO A 31 -3.12 -0.63 -20.07
CA PRO A 31 -3.82 -0.53 -21.35
C PRO A 31 -2.90 -0.38 -22.58
N GLU A 32 -1.79 0.34 -22.42
CA GLU A 32 -0.78 0.53 -23.48
C GLU A 32 0.02 -0.74 -23.76
N ALA A 33 0.27 -1.56 -22.74
CA ALA A 33 1.08 -2.77 -22.84
C ALA A 33 0.37 -3.93 -23.55
N HIS A 34 -0.96 -3.90 -23.63
CA HIS A 34 -1.75 -4.90 -24.36
C HIS A 34 -2.54 -4.32 -25.53
N SER A 35 -2.20 -3.11 -25.99
CA SER A 35 -2.88 -2.42 -27.10
C SER A 35 -4.41 -2.45 -26.94
N CYS A 36 -4.90 -1.95 -25.79
CA CYS A 36 -6.31 -2.03 -25.44
C CYS A 36 -7.23 -1.47 -26.54
N ASP A 37 -8.24 -2.25 -26.95
CA ASP A 37 -9.21 -1.86 -27.99
C ASP A 37 -9.93 -0.54 -27.66
N LYS A 38 -10.09 -0.25 -26.36
CA LYS A 38 -10.76 0.95 -25.85
C LYS A 38 -9.80 2.09 -25.48
N LEU A 39 -8.51 2.00 -25.83
CA LEU A 39 -7.51 3.02 -25.52
C LEU A 39 -7.85 4.38 -26.13
N SER A 40 -8.50 4.38 -27.30
CA SER A 40 -8.95 5.59 -28.00
C SER A 40 -9.97 6.40 -27.20
N LEU A 41 -10.86 5.72 -26.46
CA LEU A 41 -11.86 6.35 -25.59
C LEU A 41 -11.21 7.04 -24.38
N ILE A 42 -10.10 6.49 -23.89
CA ILE A 42 -9.35 7.03 -22.75
C ILE A 42 -8.67 8.34 -23.13
N LYS A 43 -8.11 8.44 -24.34
CA LYS A 43 -7.32 9.61 -24.76
C LYS A 43 -8.17 10.89 -24.88
N THR A 44 -9.45 10.75 -25.18
CA THR A 44 -10.39 11.86 -25.36
C THR A 44 -11.03 12.32 -24.04
N GLU A 45 -11.05 11.46 -23.02
CA GLU A 45 -11.59 11.77 -21.69
C GLU A 45 -10.57 12.54 -20.84
N LYS A 46 -10.35 13.81 -21.19
CA LYS A 46 -9.71 14.79 -20.29
C LYS A 46 -10.77 15.50 -19.44
N THR A 47 -11.60 14.78 -18.70
CA THR A 47 -12.58 15.38 -17.78
C THR A 47 -12.79 14.51 -16.54
N TRP A 48 -12.04 14.74 -15.46
CA TRP A 48 -12.45 15.59 -14.32
C TRP A 48 -13.67 15.11 -13.49
N PHE A 49 -14.16 13.89 -13.71
CA PHE A 49 -15.09 13.22 -12.77
C PHE A 49 -14.48 11.97 -12.14
N TYR A 50 -13.20 12.02 -11.76
CA TYR A 50 -12.74 11.18 -10.65
C TYR A 50 -13.47 11.69 -9.40
N LYS A 51 -14.63 11.11 -9.08
CA LYS A 51 -15.09 11.11 -7.70
C LYS A 51 -14.16 10.14 -7.00
N PRO A 52 -13.20 10.60 -6.16
CA PRO A 52 -12.50 9.67 -5.29
C PRO A 52 -13.59 8.89 -4.57
N GLN A 53 -13.61 7.58 -4.78
CA GLN A 53 -14.35 6.72 -3.90
C GLN A 53 -13.77 7.06 -2.54
N LYS A 54 -14.62 7.49 -1.61
CA LYS A 54 -14.19 7.65 -0.23
C LYS A 54 -13.89 6.24 0.22
N GLU A 55 -12.71 5.73 -0.14
CA GLU A 55 -12.12 4.55 0.47
C GLU A 55 -12.25 4.90 1.94
N ALA A 56 -13.18 4.21 2.59
CA ALA A 56 -13.40 4.37 4.01
C ALA A 56 -12.04 4.09 4.59
N VAL A 57 -11.30 5.16 4.93
CA VAL A 57 -9.96 5.10 5.49
C VAL A 57 -10.09 4.01 6.52
N HIS A 58 -9.50 2.85 6.24
CA HIS A 58 -9.51 1.75 7.19
C HIS A 58 -8.88 2.40 8.39
N LYS A 59 -9.71 2.69 9.39
CA LYS A 59 -9.33 3.48 10.56
C LYS A 59 -7.97 2.92 10.96
N PRO A 60 -6.89 3.74 10.99
CA PRO A 60 -5.55 3.20 11.20
C PRO A 60 -5.67 2.27 12.38
N LEU A 61 -5.29 0.99 12.18
CA LEU A 61 -5.35 0.00 13.23
C LEU A 61 -4.63 0.64 14.41
N ARG A 62 -5.40 1.09 15.41
CA ARG A 62 -4.86 1.70 16.61
C ARG A 62 -4.23 0.55 17.34
N PHE A 63 -2.96 0.31 17.04
CA PHE A 63 -2.12 -0.42 17.95
C PHE A 63 -2.23 0.33 19.29
N PRO A 64 -2.65 -0.31 20.38
CA PRO A 64 -2.49 0.31 21.68
C PRO A 64 -1.01 0.64 21.76
N THR A 65 -0.68 1.93 21.81
CA THR A 65 0.62 2.37 22.25
C THR A 65 0.68 1.92 23.70
N ALA A 66 1.09 0.67 23.89
CA ALA A 66 1.70 0.24 25.13
C ALA A 66 2.88 1.19 25.27
N THR A 67 2.63 2.32 25.92
CA THR A 67 3.65 3.09 26.59
C THR A 67 4.24 2.07 27.53
N ILE A 68 5.29 1.40 27.07
CA ILE A 68 6.20 0.69 27.93
C ILE A 68 6.80 1.80 28.76
N TYR A 69 6.08 2.14 29.83
CA TYR A 69 6.49 3.04 30.89
C TYR A 69 7.72 2.38 31.50
N LEU A 70 8.87 2.58 30.88
CA LEU A 70 10.15 2.49 31.56
C LEU A 70 10.29 3.72 32.46
N THR A 71 9.30 3.99 33.32
CA THR A 71 9.52 4.86 34.46
C THR A 71 10.13 4.03 35.56
N ARG A 72 11.40 3.65 35.36
CA ARG A 72 12.24 3.27 36.50
C ARG A 72 12.43 4.55 37.31
N LYS A 73 11.61 4.76 38.34
CA LYS A 73 11.81 5.84 39.31
C LYS A 73 13.11 5.57 40.08
N ILE A 74 14.17 6.27 39.72
CA ILE A 74 15.44 6.24 40.46
C ILE A 74 15.17 6.82 41.86
N LYS A 75 15.41 6.02 42.91
CA LYS A 75 15.27 6.48 44.30
C LYS A 75 16.47 7.37 44.66
N LYS A 76 16.23 8.41 45.47
CA LYS A 76 17.20 9.44 45.89
C LYS A 76 18.51 8.88 46.48
N SER A 77 18.47 7.67 47.06
CA SER A 77 19.65 6.97 47.59
C SER A 77 20.65 6.54 46.51
N GLU A 78 20.21 6.33 45.26
CA GLU A 78 21.10 5.96 44.15
C GLU A 78 21.77 7.19 43.51
N PHE A 79 21.18 8.37 43.67
CA PHE A 79 21.78 9.61 43.19
C PHE A 79 23.05 9.98 43.99
N ASN A 80 23.03 9.75 45.30
CA ASN A 80 24.17 10.03 46.16
C ASN A 80 25.36 9.08 45.90
N GLN A 81 25.12 7.86 45.42
CA GLN A 81 26.19 6.92 45.05
C GLN A 81 26.98 7.38 43.82
N LEU A 82 26.32 8.03 42.87
CA LEU A 82 26.96 8.51 41.63
C LEU A 82 27.84 9.74 41.88
N VAL A 83 27.47 10.58 42.85
CA VAL A 83 28.22 11.77 43.22
C VAL A 83 29.50 11.41 43.99
N ILE A 84 29.48 10.33 44.78
CA ILE A 84 30.66 9.84 45.52
C ILE A 84 31.70 9.24 44.55
N ALA A 85 31.30 8.70 43.41
CA ALA A 85 32.23 8.09 42.44
C ALA A 85 33.07 9.11 41.62
N TRP A 86 32.84 10.41 41.80
CA TRP A 86 33.57 11.52 41.14
C TRP A 86 34.31 12.42 42.14
N LEU A 87 34.53 11.93 43.36
CA LEU A 87 35.42 12.47 44.40
C LEU A 87 36.38 11.36 44.85
#